data_AF-A0A1B7X3P3-F1
#
_entry.id   AF-A0A1B7X3P3-F1
#
_cell.length_a   1.000
_cell.length_b   1.000
_cell.length_c   1.000
_cell.angle_alpha   90.00
_cell.angle_beta   90.00
_cell.angle_gamma   90.00
#
_symmetry.space_group_name_H-M   'P 1'
#
loop_
_entity.id
_entity.type
_entity.pdbx_description
1 polymer ?
#
loop_
_entity_poly.entity_id
_entity_poly.type
_entity_poly.pdbx_seq_one_letter_code
_entity_poly.pdbx_strand_id
1 'polypeptide(L)'
;MTYKTASDLTKMMLEYLDNLGYEVWRNNNLAVKGRSFIGKKGLPDIIGYHKNYGQFIACEIKAIGDRLSVSQMGFLTHLGMCGGTSIVCQQVSDGSINLTIFTDNGQSKISIWHEYEGEFREA
;
A
#
# COMPACT_ATOMS: atom_id res chain seq x y z
N MET A 1 12.29 -13.09 6.84
CA MET A 1 11.15 -13.67 7.60
C MET A 1 9.98 -13.80 6.64
N THR A 2 9.33 -14.96 6.54
CA THR A 2 8.23 -15.17 5.58
C THR A 2 6.88 -15.00 6.25
N TYR A 3 6.02 -14.15 5.70
CA TYR A 3 4.65 -13.97 6.20
C TYR A 3 3.76 -15.00 5.50
N LYS A 4 3.03 -15.79 6.28
CA LYS A 4 2.27 -16.92 5.74
C LYS A 4 0.93 -16.50 5.13
N THR A 5 0.42 -15.33 5.49
CA THR A 5 -0.88 -14.85 5.02
C THR A 5 -0.82 -13.36 4.67
N ALA A 6 -1.68 -12.93 3.75
CA ALA A 6 -1.88 -11.51 3.45
C ALA A 6 -2.28 -10.71 4.70
N SER A 7 -2.98 -11.35 5.66
CA SER A 7 -3.35 -10.73 6.94
C SER A 7 -2.13 -10.42 7.81
N ASP A 8 -1.16 -11.33 7.88
CA ASP A 8 0.06 -11.11 8.65
C ASP A 8 0.93 -10.01 8.01
N LEU A 9 1.01 -10.01 6.67
CA LEU A 9 1.70 -8.96 5.92
C LEU A 9 1.01 -7.59 6.11
N THR A 10 -0.33 -7.56 6.16
CA THR A 10 -1.11 -6.36 6.46
C THR A 10 -0.79 -5.80 7.84
N LYS A 11 -0.75 -6.66 8.88
CA LYS A 11 -0.43 -6.23 10.26
C LYS A 11 0.95 -5.60 10.34
N MET A 12 1.95 -6.27 9.76
CA MET A 12 3.31 -5.74 9.69
C MET A 12 3.33 -4.35 9.03
N MET A 13 2.62 -4.20 7.90
CA MET A 13 2.62 -2.93 7.17
C MET A 13 1.89 -1.82 7.93
N LEU A 14 0.82 -2.13 8.67
CA LEU A 14 0.15 -1.17 9.54
C LEU A 14 1.10 -0.62 10.62
N GLU A 15 1.82 -1.51 11.31
CA GLU A 15 2.80 -1.12 12.35
C GLU A 15 3.92 -0.26 11.76
N TYR A 16 4.42 -0.61 10.57
CA TYR A 16 5.47 0.14 9.91
C TYR A 16 5.04 1.53 9.47
N LEU A 17 3.87 1.66 8.84
CA LEU A 17 3.35 2.96 8.44
C LEU A 17 3.05 3.85 9.66
N ASP A 18 2.56 3.27 10.76
CA ASP A 18 2.37 4.01 12.00
C ASP A 18 3.69 4.58 12.55
N ASN A 19 4.75 3.76 12.55
CA ASN A 19 6.11 4.18 12.93
C ASN A 19 6.70 5.24 12.00
N LEU A 20 6.29 5.28 10.73
CA LEU A 20 6.67 6.33 9.77
C LEU A 20 5.86 7.63 9.93
N GLY A 21 4.95 7.72 10.91
CA GLY A 21 4.19 8.93 11.17
C GLY A 21 2.85 9.01 10.44
N TYR A 22 2.37 7.91 9.87
CA TYR A 22 1.02 7.84 9.32
C TYR A 22 0.00 7.38 10.36
N GLU A 23 -1.25 7.80 10.21
CA GLU A 23 -2.40 7.16 10.85
C GLU A 23 -3.11 6.32 9.80
N VAL A 24 -3.09 4.99 9.97
CA VAL A 24 -3.55 4.03 8.95
C VAL A 24 -4.49 2.99 9.53
N TRP A 25 -5.39 2.49 8.69
CA TRP A 25 -6.30 1.40 9.04
C TRP A 25 -6.55 0.49 7.83
N ARG A 26 -7.07 -0.70 8.10
CA ARG A 26 -7.51 -1.63 7.06
C ARG A 26 -8.80 -1.12 6.41
N ASN A 27 -8.79 -1.03 5.08
CA ASN A 27 -9.95 -0.71 4.29
C ASN A 27 -10.74 -1.98 3.93
N ASN A 28 -11.86 -2.19 4.61
CA ASN A 28 -12.74 -3.34 4.35
C ASN A 28 -13.69 -3.04 3.18
N ASN A 29 -13.18 -3.11 1.94
CA ASN A 29 -13.97 -2.89 0.73
C ASN A 29 -14.64 -4.18 0.21
N LEU A 30 -15.21 -4.97 1.12
CA LEU A 30 -15.80 -6.27 0.80
C LEU A 30 -17.24 -6.12 0.31
N ALA A 31 -17.59 -6.86 -0.74
CA ALA A 31 -18.97 -7.00 -1.15
C ALA A 31 -19.75 -7.81 -0.11
N VAL A 32 -20.85 -7.25 0.40
CA VAL A 32 -21.78 -7.98 1.26
C VAL A 32 -22.58 -8.95 0.40
N LYS A 33 -22.62 -10.23 0.80
CA LYS A 33 -23.36 -11.27 0.08
C LYS A 33 -24.82 -10.83 -0.16
N GLY A 34 -25.27 -10.95 -1.40
CA GLY A 34 -26.64 -10.56 -1.80
C GLY A 34 -26.83 -9.07 -2.07
N ARG A 35 -25.77 -8.25 -2.02
CA ARG A 35 -25.81 -6.85 -2.45
C ARG A 35 -24.81 -6.59 -3.56
N SER A 36 -25.23 -5.75 -4.52
CA SER A 36 -24.31 -5.20 -5.51
C SER A 36 -23.22 -4.39 -4.80
N PHE A 37 -21.98 -4.56 -5.25
CA PHE A 37 -20.87 -3.76 -4.75
C PHE A 37 -21.04 -2.29 -5.18
N ILE A 38 -21.06 -1.38 -4.21
CA ILE A 38 -21.25 0.07 -4.41
C ILE A 38 -19.97 0.88 -4.13
N GLY A 39 -18.86 0.21 -3.81
CA GLY A 39 -17.59 0.87 -3.54
C GLY A 39 -16.81 1.23 -4.80
N LYS A 40 -15.69 1.94 -4.63
CA LYS A 40 -14.73 2.15 -5.71
C LYS A 40 -13.90 0.87 -5.92
N LYS A 41 -13.87 0.37 -7.16
CA LYS A 41 -13.00 -0.77 -7.52
C LYS A 41 -11.54 -0.36 -7.46
N GLY A 42 -10.68 -1.29 -7.01
CA GLY A 42 -9.24 -1.08 -6.92
C GLY A 42 -8.79 -0.23 -5.73
N LEU A 43 -9.66 0.01 -4.74
CA LEU A 43 -9.23 0.62 -3.48
C LEU A 43 -8.22 -0.31 -2.77
N PRO A 44 -7.11 0.22 -2.25
CA PRO A 44 -6.10 -0.56 -1.54
C PRO A 44 -6.58 -1.13 -0.21
N ASP A 45 -5.86 -2.15 0.27
CA ASP A 45 -6.14 -2.86 1.53
C ASP A 45 -5.92 -1.99 2.79
N ILE A 46 -4.96 -1.07 2.73
CA ILE A 46 -4.64 -0.12 3.80
C ILE A 46 -4.79 1.29 3.26
N ILE A 47 -5.44 2.16 4.04
CA ILE A 47 -5.55 3.59 3.74
C ILE A 47 -5.30 4.41 5.01
N GLY A 48 -5.01 5.69 4.83
CA GLY A 48 -4.80 6.59 5.95
C GLY A 48 -4.33 7.97 5.52
N TYR A 49 -3.66 8.66 6.43
CA TYR A 49 -3.07 9.97 6.16
C TYR A 49 -1.80 10.20 7.00
N HIS A 50 -0.90 11.06 6.53
CA HIS A 50 0.27 11.47 7.30
C HIS A 50 -0.13 12.39 8.45
N LYS A 51 0.27 12.10 9.70
CA LYS A 51 -0.18 12.82 10.90
C LYS A 51 0.18 14.30 10.90
N ASN A 52 1.31 14.68 10.28
CA ASN A 52 1.77 16.07 10.25
C ASN A 52 1.26 16.89 9.06
N TYR A 53 0.92 16.24 7.94
CA TYR A 53 0.66 16.93 6.67
C TYR A 53 -0.75 16.67 6.11
N GLY A 54 -1.48 15.70 6.67
CA GLY A 54 -2.78 15.29 6.15
C GLY A 54 -2.75 14.64 4.76
N GLN A 55 -1.56 14.38 4.21
CA GLN A 55 -1.37 13.74 2.91
C GLN A 55 -1.97 12.32 2.95
N PHE A 56 -2.85 12.01 2.00
CA PHE A 56 -3.49 10.70 1.93
C PHE A 56 -2.46 9.63 1.54
N ILE A 57 -2.53 8.48 2.22
CA ILE A 57 -1.73 7.30 1.91
C ILE A 57 -2.63 6.11 1.57
N ALA A 58 -2.18 5.30 0.62
CA ALA A 58 -2.77 4.00 0.36
C ALA A 58 -1.69 2.94 0.13
N CYS A 59 -1.88 1.75 0.68
CA CYS A 59 -0.98 0.62 0.52
C CYS A 59 -1.77 -0.65 0.14
N GLU A 60 -1.40 -1.24 -0.98
CA GLU A 60 -1.94 -2.51 -1.47
C GLU A 60 -1.01 -3.67 -1.04
N ILE A 61 -1.59 -4.75 -0.54
CA ILE A 61 -0.86 -5.91 -0.05
C ILE A 61 -0.89 -7.02 -1.09
N LYS A 62 0.28 -7.58 -1.41
CA LYS A 62 0.44 -8.73 -2.33
C LYS A 62 1.24 -9.83 -1.65
N ALA A 63 0.57 -10.94 -1.33
CA ALA A 63 1.27 -12.13 -0.89
C ALA A 63 1.98 -12.81 -2.08
N ILE A 64 2.73 -13.87 -1.80
CA ILE A 64 3.48 -14.61 -2.81
C ILE A 64 2.53 -15.12 -3.90
N GLY A 65 2.80 -14.72 -5.15
CA GLY A 65 2.01 -15.11 -6.32
C GLY A 65 0.85 -14.15 -6.65
N ASP A 66 0.49 -13.24 -5.76
CA ASP A 66 -0.55 -12.24 -6.03
C ASP A 66 -0.08 -11.20 -7.06
N ARG A 67 -1.02 -10.69 -7.85
CA ARG A 67 -0.78 -9.66 -8.86
C ARG A 67 -1.69 -8.45 -8.65
N LEU A 68 -1.21 -7.28 -9.06
CA LEU A 68 -2.04 -6.09 -9.16
C LEU A 68 -3.08 -6.26 -10.26
N SER A 69 -4.33 -5.93 -9.94
CA SER A 69 -5.35 -5.74 -10.96
C SER A 69 -5.17 -4.40 -11.69
N VAL A 70 -5.73 -4.28 -12.90
CA VAL A 70 -5.71 -3.02 -13.67
C VAL A 70 -6.32 -1.87 -12.88
N SER A 71 -7.42 -2.12 -12.16
CA SER A 71 -8.06 -1.10 -11.32
C SER A 71 -7.20 -0.66 -10.13
N GLN A 72 -6.44 -1.57 -9.51
CA GLN A 72 -5.54 -1.23 -8.41
C GLN A 72 -4.38 -0.39 -8.91
N MET A 73 -3.77 -0.79 -10.03
CA MET A 73 -2.72 -0.01 -10.68
C MET A 73 -3.22 1.41 -11.01
N GLY A 74 -4.39 1.53 -11.64
CA GLY A 74 -4.97 2.84 -11.97
C GLY A 74 -5.24 3.71 -10.75
N PHE A 75 -5.69 3.13 -9.63
CA PHE A 75 -5.86 3.88 -8.38
C PHE A 75 -4.51 4.39 -7.85
N LEU A 76 -3.53 3.49 -7.74
CA LEU A 76 -2.23 3.76 -7.14
C LEU A 76 -1.43 4.79 -7.95
N THR A 77 -1.38 4.66 -9.27
CA THR A 77 -0.73 5.63 -10.15
C THR A 77 -1.38 7.01 -10.03
N HIS A 78 -2.72 7.07 -10.08
CA HIS A 78 -3.43 8.34 -9.97
C HIS A 78 -3.24 9.01 -8.60
N LEU A 79 -3.23 8.22 -7.52
CA LEU A 79 -2.94 8.76 -6.18
C LEU A 79 -1.55 9.38 -6.12
N GLY A 80 -0.53 8.68 -6.62
CA GLY A 80 0.85 9.20 -6.69
C GLY A 80 0.90 10.53 -7.45
N MET A 81 0.29 10.58 -8.63
CA MET A 81 0.20 11.80 -9.46
C MET A 81 -0.53 12.96 -8.79
N CYS A 82 -1.49 12.69 -7.89
CA CYS A 82 -2.19 13.70 -7.12
C CYS A 82 -1.43 14.16 -5.86
N GLY A 83 -0.19 13.70 -5.66
CA GLY A 83 0.62 14.03 -4.50
C GLY A 83 0.22 13.27 -3.24
N GLY A 84 -0.42 12.10 -3.36
CA GLY A 84 -0.61 11.18 -2.25
C GLY A 84 0.44 10.08 -2.21
N THR A 85 0.64 9.46 -1.05
CA THR A 85 1.58 8.35 -0.90
C THR A 85 0.94 7.04 -1.37
N SER A 86 1.54 6.39 -2.35
CA SER A 86 0.95 5.22 -2.99
C SER A 86 1.94 4.06 -3.01
N ILE A 87 1.61 2.98 -2.31
CA ILE A 87 2.55 1.89 -2.00
C ILE A 87 1.96 0.55 -2.40
N VAL A 88 2.81 -0.34 -2.92
CA VAL A 88 2.54 -1.78 -3.02
C VAL A 88 3.54 -2.51 -2.14
N CYS A 89 3.05 -3.23 -1.14
CA CYS A 89 3.85 -4.12 -0.31
C CYS A 89 3.70 -5.54 -0.88
N GLN A 90 4.76 -6.06 -1.50
CA GLN A 90 4.75 -7.38 -2.11
C GLN A 90 5.78 -8.30 -1.46
N GLN A 91 5.34 -9.46 -0.97
CA GLN A 91 6.25 -10.53 -0.62
C GLN A 91 6.53 -11.40 -1.84
N VAL A 92 7.81 -11.61 -2.15
CA VAL A 92 8.26 -12.47 -3.26
C VAL A 92 8.71 -13.85 -2.75
N SER A 93 8.96 -14.77 -3.68
CA SER A 93 9.15 -16.21 -3.39
C SER A 93 10.38 -16.52 -2.51
N ASP A 94 11.40 -15.67 -2.53
CA ASP A 94 12.58 -15.81 -1.65
C ASP A 94 12.31 -15.31 -0.22
N GLY A 95 11.11 -14.81 0.05
CA GLY A 95 10.68 -14.29 1.34
C GLY A 95 10.99 -12.81 1.57
N SER A 96 11.68 -12.14 0.65
CA SER A 96 11.90 -10.70 0.73
C SER A 96 10.61 -9.91 0.46
N ILE A 97 10.57 -8.67 0.95
CA ILE A 97 9.46 -7.74 0.77
C ILE A 97 9.96 -6.58 -0.07
N ASN A 98 9.26 -6.35 -1.18
CA ASN A 98 9.45 -5.23 -2.07
C ASN A 98 8.38 -4.19 -1.78
N LEU A 99 8.80 -2.94 -1.58
CA LEU A 99 7.93 -1.78 -1.54
C LEU A 99 8.04 -1.07 -2.88
N THR A 100 6.93 -0.98 -3.62
CA THR A 100 6.86 -0.14 -4.83
C THR A 100 6.12 1.14 -4.49
N ILE A 101 6.78 2.29 -4.65
CA ILE A 101 6.21 3.61 -4.36
C ILE A 101 5.95 4.32 -5.69
N PHE A 102 4.73 4.82 -5.89
CA PHE A 102 4.36 5.62 -7.06
C PHE A 102 4.51 7.11 -6.75
N THR A 103 5.22 7.82 -7.61
CA THR A 103 5.54 9.24 -7.45
C THR A 103 4.63 10.15 -8.28
N ASP A 104 4.73 11.45 -8.03
CA ASP A 104 3.97 12.54 -8.68
C ASP A 104 4.12 12.61 -10.21
N ASN A 105 5.24 12.15 -10.73
CA ASN A 105 5.51 12.05 -12.17
C ASN A 105 5.01 10.72 -12.81
N GLY A 106 4.30 9.88 -12.06
CA GLY A 106 3.79 8.59 -12.52
C GLY A 106 4.84 7.47 -12.63
N GLN A 107 6.07 7.71 -12.19
CA GLN A 107 7.10 6.67 -12.07
C GLN A 107 6.87 5.81 -10.83
N SER A 108 7.49 4.63 -10.82
CA SER A 108 7.55 3.77 -9.64
C SER A 108 8.99 3.52 -9.22
N LYS A 109 9.25 3.60 -7.92
CA LYS A 109 10.53 3.22 -7.30
C LYS A 109 10.32 1.93 -6.51
N ILE A 110 11.21 0.95 -6.71
CA ILE A 110 11.23 -0.28 -5.94
C ILE A 110 12.31 -0.14 -4.87
N SER A 111 11.94 -0.41 -3.62
CA SER A 111 12.84 -0.46 -2.47
C SER A 111 12.69 -1.78 -1.73
N ILE A 112 13.80 -2.33 -1.26
CA ILE A 112 13.80 -3.55 -0.44
C ILE A 112 13.57 -3.13 1.01
N TRP A 113 12.66 -3.82 1.70
CA TRP A 113 12.22 -3.52 3.06
C TRP A 113 13.32 -3.18 4.07
N HIS A 114 14.46 -3.88 4.02
CA HIS A 114 15.57 -3.70 4.97
C HIS A 114 16.45 -2.48 4.70
N GLU A 115 16.20 -1.71 3.63
CA GLU A 115 17.06 -0.61 3.17
C GLU A 115 16.46 0.79 3.40
N TYR A 116 15.28 0.90 4.03
CA TYR A 116 14.48 2.14 4.01
C TYR A 116 14.37 2.85 5.38
N GLU A 117 15.44 3.52 5.80
CA GLU A 117 15.44 4.43 6.99
C GLU A 117 15.58 5.94 6.65
N GLY A 118 15.64 6.36 5.38
CA GLY A 118 16.07 7.72 5.03
C GLY A 118 15.14 8.64 4.21
N GLU A 119 14.18 8.11 3.46
CA GLU A 119 13.70 8.85 2.27
C GLU A 119 12.35 9.59 2.39
N PHE A 120 11.65 9.54 3.52
CA PHE A 120 10.38 10.26 3.70
C PHE A 120 10.51 11.67 4.30
N ARG A 121 11.74 12.20 4.41
CA ARG A 121 11.98 13.54 5.00
C ARG A 121 12.05 14.68 3.99
N GLU A 122 12.00 14.41 2.69
CA GLU A 122 12.21 15.42 1.64
C GLU A 122 11.14 15.43 0.53
N ALA A 123 9.86 15.33 0.91
CA ALA A 123 8.73 15.68 0.04
C ALA A 123 7.81 16.68 0.75
#